data_AF-A0A6A6YLB9-F1
#
_entry.id   AF-A0A6A6YLB9-F1
#
_cell.length_a   1.000
_cell.length_b   1.000
_cell.length_c   1.000
_cell.angle_alpha   90.00
_cell.angle_beta   90.00
_cell.angle_gamma   90.00
#
_symmetry.space_group_name_H-M   'P 1'
#
loop_
_entity.id
_entity.type
_entity.pdbx_description
1 polymer ?
#
loop_
_entity_poly.entity_id
_entity_poly.type
_entity_poly.pdbx_seq_one_letter_code
_entity_poly.pdbx_strand_id
1 'polypeptide(L)'
;MDPLSVTASIIAILQLSNKIVGYLTDVKDASRERATCAVEVSNLHSLLLNLRFHLEEGNANTPWHTAVRALAVENGPLDQFKQALEMLQTKMIGRGRIKKAGDMLVWKFKKEEIASILGQIERLKTLVEIALQRDHL
;
A
#
# COMPACT_ATOMS: atom_id res chain seq x y z
N MET A 1 -11.35 8.40 13.83
CA MET A 1 -10.20 7.74 14.48
C MET A 1 -9.37 8.74 15.27
N ASP A 2 -8.77 8.31 16.37
CA ASP A 2 -7.72 9.07 17.09
C ASP A 2 -6.37 8.97 16.34
N PRO A 3 -5.38 9.84 16.63
CA PRO A 3 -4.10 9.85 15.91
C PRO A 3 -3.33 8.52 15.97
N LEU A 4 -3.41 7.78 17.08
CA LEU A 4 -2.71 6.50 17.21
C LEU A 4 -3.33 5.44 16.29
N SER A 5 -4.65 5.46 16.15
CA SER A 5 -5.39 4.55 15.26
C SER A 5 -5.07 4.81 13.77
N VAL A 6 -4.86 6.07 13.38
CA VAL A 6 -4.39 6.43 12.03
C VAL A 6 -2.98 5.89 11.77
N THR A 7 -2.05 6.14 12.70
CA THR A 7 -0.67 5.65 12.61
C THR A 7 -0.61 4.13 12.54
N ALA A 8 -1.40 3.42 13.37
CA ALA A 8 -1.49 1.97 13.34
C ALA A 8 -1.99 1.44 11.97
N SER A 9 -2.98 2.11 11.37
CA SER A 9 -3.50 1.75 10.05
C SER A 9 -2.44 1.93 8.96
N ILE A 10 -1.69 3.03 8.98
CA ILE A 10 -0.56 3.26 8.06
C ILE A 10 0.52 2.18 8.23
N ILE A 11 0.89 1.84 9.46
CA ILE A 11 1.88 0.79 9.75
C ILE A 11 1.42 -0.57 9.21
N ALA A 12 0.14 -0.92 9.37
CA ALA A 12 -0.40 -2.18 8.84
C ALA A 12 -0.27 -2.26 7.31
N ILE A 13 -0.55 -1.16 6.61
CA ILE A 13 -0.42 -1.08 5.15
C ILE A 13 1.06 -1.16 4.73
N LEU A 14 1.97 -0.50 5.46
CA LEU A 14 3.42 -0.58 5.23
C LEU A 14 3.97 -1.99 5.37
N GLN A 15 3.55 -2.71 6.41
CA GLN A 15 3.95 -4.11 6.63
C GLN A 15 3.44 -5.02 5.50
N LEU A 16 2.19 -4.81 5.08
CA LEU A 16 1.58 -5.58 4.00
C LEU A 16 2.27 -5.32 2.66
N SER A 17 2.56 -4.06 2.33
CA SER A 17 3.25 -3.69 1.10
C SER A 17 4.67 -4.23 1.06
N ASN A 18 5.43 -4.16 2.16
CA ASN A 18 6.77 -4.73 2.24
C ASN A 18 6.76 -6.25 2.00
N LYS A 19 5.79 -6.97 2.59
CA LYS A 19 5.64 -8.41 2.37
C LYS A 19 5.32 -8.74 0.91
N ILE A 20 4.48 -7.94 0.26
CA ILE A 20 4.15 -8.10 -1.17
C ILE A 20 5.38 -7.85 -2.04
N VAL A 21 6.13 -6.76 -1.79
CA VAL A 21 7.38 -6.46 -2.52
C VAL A 21 8.38 -7.61 -2.38
N GLY A 22 8.61 -8.10 -1.16
CA GLY A 22 9.50 -9.25 -0.93
C GLY A 22 9.10 -10.46 -1.77
N TYR A 23 7.81 -10.82 -1.79
CA TYR A 23 7.34 -11.88 -2.68
C TYR A 23 7.59 -11.56 -4.15
N LEU A 24 7.33 -10.34 -4.61
CA LEU A 24 7.53 -9.97 -6.01
C LEU A 24 9.01 -10.04 -6.42
N THR A 25 9.94 -9.76 -5.51
CA THR A 25 11.38 -9.74 -5.78
C THR A 25 12.09 -11.08 -5.55
N ASP A 26 11.51 -12.01 -4.79
CA ASP A 26 12.12 -13.31 -4.43
C ASP A 26 12.21 -14.32 -5.60
N VAL A 27 11.76 -13.98 -6.81
CA VAL A 27 11.78 -14.88 -7.98
C VAL A 27 12.73 -14.35 -9.04
N LYS A 28 13.64 -15.24 -9.48
CA LYS A 28 14.53 -14.99 -10.61
C LYS A 28 13.73 -14.93 -11.91
N ASP A 29 14.10 -14.02 -12.82
CA ASP A 29 13.44 -13.81 -14.13
C ASP A 29 11.96 -13.44 -14.03
N ALA A 30 11.64 -12.48 -13.14
CA ALA A 30 10.30 -11.92 -13.01
C ALA A 30 9.77 -11.38 -14.35
N SER A 31 8.50 -11.64 -14.65
CA SER A 31 7.84 -11.04 -15.82
C SER A 31 7.79 -9.50 -15.69
N ARG A 32 7.65 -8.80 -16.81
CA ARG A 32 7.54 -7.34 -16.84
C ARG A 32 6.40 -6.83 -15.95
N GLU A 33 5.25 -7.52 -15.96
CA GLU A 33 4.08 -7.19 -15.15
C GLU A 33 4.36 -7.29 -13.66
N ARG A 34 5.13 -8.31 -13.26
CA ARG A 34 5.54 -8.51 -11.88
C ARG A 34 6.51 -7.42 -11.42
N ALA A 35 7.48 -7.06 -12.27
CA ALA A 35 8.40 -5.96 -12.01
C ALA A 35 7.65 -4.62 -11.86
N THR A 36 6.72 -4.32 -12.77
CA THR A 36 5.86 -3.13 -12.67
C THR A 36 5.05 -3.15 -11.37
N CYS A 37 4.45 -4.28 -11.02
CA CYS A 37 3.72 -4.41 -9.76
C CYS A 37 4.61 -4.15 -8.53
N ALA A 38 5.86 -4.61 -8.55
CA ALA A 38 6.81 -4.40 -7.46
C ALA A 38 7.15 -2.91 -7.31
N VAL A 39 7.37 -2.22 -8.43
CA VAL A 39 7.62 -0.78 -8.46
C VAL A 39 6.44 -0.02 -7.88
N GLU A 40 5.22 -0.33 -8.31
CA GLU A 40 4.06 0.45 -7.85
C GLU A 40 3.74 0.24 -6.36
N VAL A 41 3.87 -0.98 -5.86
CA VAL A 41 3.71 -1.28 -4.44
C VAL A 41 4.83 -0.64 -3.61
N SER A 42 6.06 -0.57 -4.15
CA SER A 42 7.17 0.14 -3.50
C SER A 42 6.94 1.65 -3.45
N ASN A 43 6.43 2.25 -4.53
CA ASN A 43 6.06 3.66 -4.57
C ASN A 43 4.98 3.99 -3.51
N LEU A 44 3.98 3.11 -3.35
CA LEU A 44 2.96 3.24 -2.30
C LEU A 44 3.60 3.16 -0.91
N HIS A 45 4.50 2.19 -0.70
CA HIS A 45 5.22 2.03 0.56
C HIS A 45 5.98 3.30 0.92
N SER A 46 6.77 3.84 -0.01
CA SER A 46 7.53 5.09 0.20
C SER A 46 6.63 6.27 0.53
N LEU A 47 5.49 6.42 -0.14
CA LEU A 47 4.53 7.49 0.12
C LEU A 47 3.95 7.41 1.53
N LEU A 48 3.51 6.22 1.95
CA LEU A 48 2.96 5.98 3.28
C LEU A 48 4.02 6.11 4.38
N LEU A 49 5.27 5.77 4.07
CA LEU A 49 6.39 5.92 5.01
C LEU A 49 6.67 7.39 5.28
N ASN A 50 6.67 8.24 4.23
CA ASN A 50 6.77 9.69 4.38
C ASN A 50 5.59 10.26 5.20
N LEU A 51 4.36 9.83 4.91
CA LEU A 51 3.19 10.23 5.68
C LEU A 51 3.34 9.89 7.17
N ARG A 52 3.85 8.69 7.49
CA ARG A 52 4.11 8.26 8.86
C ARG A 52 5.15 9.14 9.56
N PHE A 53 6.29 9.43 8.93
CA PHE A 53 7.31 10.28 9.53
C PHE A 53 6.77 11.67 9.85
N HIS A 54 5.99 12.25 8.93
CA HIS A 54 5.38 13.55 9.16
C HIS A 54 4.32 13.58 10.27
N LEU A 55 3.63 12.46 10.53
CA LEU A 55 2.75 12.33 11.67
C LEU A 55 3.51 12.31 13.01
N GLU A 56 4.76 11.83 13.02
CA GLU A 56 5.62 11.78 14.21
C GLU A 56 6.25 13.16 14.54
N GLU A 57 6.43 14.03 13.53
CA GLU A 57 7.08 15.34 13.65
C GLU A 57 6.13 16.50 14.04
N GLY A 58 4.81 16.26 14.10
CA GLY A 58 3.79 17.31 14.09
C GLY A 58 2.98 17.51 15.38
N ASN A 59 2.44 18.73 15.55
CA ASN A 59 1.39 19.04 16.52
C ASN A 59 0.05 18.53 15.99
N ALA A 60 -0.64 17.66 16.74
CA ALA A 60 -1.86 16.96 16.31
C ALA A 60 -3.08 17.83 15.93
N ASN A 61 -3.02 19.15 16.11
CA ASN A 61 -4.13 20.10 15.92
C ASN A 61 -3.97 21.01 14.68
N THR A 62 -3.11 20.68 13.72
CA THR A 62 -3.05 21.44 12.45
C THR A 62 -4.14 21.00 11.46
N PRO A 63 -4.56 21.88 10.52
CA PRO A 63 -5.44 21.51 9.41
C PRO A 63 -4.95 20.28 8.64
N TRP A 64 -3.63 20.16 8.47
CA TRP A 64 -2.98 19.00 7.87
C TRP A 64 -3.28 17.69 8.60
N HIS A 65 -3.17 17.64 9.94
CA HIS A 65 -3.52 16.42 10.70
C HIS A 65 -5.00 16.06 10.59
N THR A 66 -5.89 17.04 10.40
CA THR A 66 -7.31 16.80 10.13
C THR A 66 -7.51 16.14 8.77
N ALA A 67 -6.83 16.62 7.73
CA ALA A 67 -6.85 16.01 6.40
C ALA A 67 -6.31 14.56 6.42
N VAL A 68 -5.21 14.31 7.13
CA VAL A 68 -4.67 12.95 7.28
C VAL A 68 -5.65 12.03 8.02
N ARG A 69 -6.34 12.53 9.04
CA ARG A 69 -7.39 11.76 9.74
C ARG A 69 -8.58 11.44 8.84
N ALA A 70 -8.89 12.30 7.87
CA ALA A 70 -9.93 12.05 6.88
C ALA A 70 -9.59 10.88 5.93
N LEU A 71 -8.31 10.53 5.77
CA LEU A 71 -7.89 9.33 5.03
C LEU A 71 -8.27 8.03 5.75
N ALA A 72 -8.45 8.09 7.08
CA ALA A 72 -8.66 6.97 7.98
C ALA A 72 -10.11 6.85 8.47
N VAL A 73 -11.06 7.49 7.77
CA VAL A 73 -12.49 7.24 8.01
C VAL A 73 -12.84 5.82 7.57
N GLU A 74 -13.93 5.27 8.12
CA GLU A 74 -14.42 3.94 7.74
C GLU A 74 -14.68 3.86 6.23
N ASN A 75 -14.15 2.81 5.58
CA ASN A 75 -14.15 2.65 4.12
C ASN A 75 -13.44 3.78 3.35
N GLY A 76 -12.64 4.57 4.06
CA GLY A 76 -11.84 5.67 3.51
C GLY A 76 -10.60 5.19 2.76
N PRO A 77 -9.77 6.13 2.29
CA PRO A 77 -8.58 5.83 1.50
C PRO A 77 -7.63 4.77 2.09
N LEU A 78 -7.36 4.80 3.40
CA LEU A 78 -6.48 3.82 4.04
C LEU A 78 -7.07 2.40 4.05
N ASP A 79 -8.38 2.27 4.29
CA ASP A 79 -9.05 0.98 4.23
C ASP A 79 -9.04 0.42 2.80
N GLN A 80 -9.26 1.28 1.80
CA GLN A 80 -9.21 0.89 0.39
C GLN A 80 -7.80 0.44 -0.02
N PHE A 81 -6.74 1.11 0.46
CA PHE A 81 -5.36 0.66 0.25
C PHE A 81 -5.12 -0.74 0.84
N LYS A 82 -5.54 -0.93 2.09
CA LYS A 82 -5.39 -2.22 2.76
C LYS A 82 -6.10 -3.33 1.99
N GLN A 83 -7.37 -3.12 1.60
CA GLN A 83 -8.16 -4.09 0.85
C GLN A 83 -7.53 -4.41 -0.53
N ALA A 84 -7.06 -3.39 -1.25
CA ALA A 84 -6.40 -3.58 -2.55
C ALA A 84 -5.12 -4.43 -2.42
N LEU A 85 -4.29 -4.17 -1.40
CA LEU A 85 -3.10 -4.96 -1.13
C LEU A 85 -3.42 -6.37 -0.61
N GLU A 86 -4.46 -6.55 0.21
CA GLU A 86 -4.89 -7.88 0.67
C GLU A 86 -5.41 -8.73 -0.50
N MET A 87 -6.13 -8.13 -1.43
CA MET A 87 -6.57 -8.76 -2.67
C MET A 87 -5.37 -9.16 -3.54
N LEU A 88 -4.38 -8.27 -3.67
CA LEU A 88 -3.12 -8.54 -4.38
C LEU A 88 -2.38 -9.71 -3.72
N GLN A 89 -2.19 -9.69 -2.40
CA GLN A 89 -1.53 -10.75 -1.65
C GLN A 89 -2.25 -12.10 -1.80
N THR A 90 -3.57 -12.14 -1.64
CA THR A 90 -4.36 -13.37 -1.72
C THR A 90 -4.21 -14.04 -3.08
N LYS A 91 -4.18 -13.23 -4.14
CA LYS A 91 -4.02 -13.69 -5.51
C LYS A 91 -2.59 -14.13 -5.82
N MET A 92 -1.57 -13.52 -5.19
CA MET A 92 -0.17 -13.95 -5.29
C MET A 92 0.11 -15.28 -4.57
N ILE A 93 -0.47 -15.47 -3.39
CA ILE A 93 -0.16 -16.61 -2.50
C ILE A 93 -1.03 -17.84 -2.81
N GLY A 94 -2.21 -17.65 -3.42
CA GLY A 94 -3.22 -18.70 -3.53
C GLY A 94 -3.78 -19.08 -2.15
N ARG A 95 -4.92 -19.79 -2.10
CA ARG A 95 -5.56 -20.18 -0.82
C ARG A 95 -4.77 -21.23 0.00
N GLY A 96 -3.50 -21.47 -0.29
CA GLY A 96 -2.69 -22.55 0.30
C GLY A 96 -1.37 -22.06 0.89
N ARG A 97 -1.01 -22.61 2.06
CA ARG A 97 0.27 -22.39 2.75
C ARG A 97 1.44 -22.52 1.77
N ILE A 98 2.16 -21.42 1.52
CA ILE A 98 3.46 -21.46 0.84
C ILE A 98 4.42 -22.20 1.78
N LYS A 99 4.80 -23.43 1.40
CA LYS A 99 5.96 -24.11 1.99
C LYS A 99 7.22 -23.40 1.52
N LYS A 100 8.17 -23.28 2.46
CA LYS A 100 9.48 -22.66 2.29
C LYS A 100 10.17 -23.11 1.00
N ALA A 101 10.82 -22.13 0.35
CA ALA A 101 11.91 -22.27 -0.61
C ALA A 101 11.60 -22.97 -1.94
N GLY A 102 11.87 -22.26 -3.04
CA GLY A 102 12.21 -22.87 -4.34
C GLY A 102 11.06 -23.14 -5.29
N ASP A 103 9.91 -23.60 -4.81
CA ASP A 103 8.86 -24.07 -5.73
C ASP A 103 7.89 -22.95 -6.12
N MET A 104 8.26 -22.28 -7.22
CA MET A 104 7.32 -21.75 -8.21
C MET A 104 6.16 -20.99 -7.60
N LEU A 105 6.42 -19.76 -7.12
CA LEU A 105 5.38 -18.74 -7.00
C LEU A 105 4.82 -18.47 -8.41
N VAL A 106 3.92 -19.35 -8.86
CA VAL A 106 3.27 -19.25 -10.16
C VAL A 106 2.48 -17.95 -10.12
N TRP A 107 2.98 -16.96 -10.85
CA TRP A 107 2.27 -15.70 -11.10
C TRP A 107 1.02 -16.02 -11.92
N LYS A 108 -0.11 -16.27 -11.25
CA LYS A 108 -1.38 -16.63 -11.88
C LYS A 108 -2.23 -15.43 -12.31
N PHE A 109 -1.69 -14.21 -12.20
CA PHE A 109 -2.45 -13.02 -12.52
C PHE A 109 -2.67 -12.88 -14.02
N LYS A 110 -3.91 -12.54 -14.36
CA LYS A 110 -4.22 -11.89 -15.63
C LYS A 110 -3.79 -10.43 -15.55
N LYS A 111 -3.17 -9.92 -16.60
CA LYS A 111 -2.62 -8.55 -16.69
C LYS A 111 -3.67 -7.49 -16.33
N GLU A 112 -4.91 -7.74 -16.68
CA GLU A 112 -6.05 -6.84 -16.48
C GLU A 112 -6.42 -6.72 -15.00
N GLU A 113 -6.33 -7.81 -14.23
CA GLU A 113 -6.63 -7.79 -12.78
C GLU A 113 -5.58 -6.99 -12.03
N ILE A 114 -4.29 -7.13 -12.38
CA ILE A 114 -3.21 -6.32 -11.79
C ILE A 114 -3.39 -4.86 -12.16
N ALA A 115 -3.63 -4.57 -13.43
CA ALA A 115 -3.82 -3.20 -13.89
C ALA A 115 -4.98 -2.50 -13.16
N SER A 116 -6.07 -3.22 -12.88
CA SER A 116 -7.19 -2.67 -12.10
C SER A 116 -6.80 -2.37 -10.65
N ILE A 117 -6.05 -3.25 -9.98
CA ILE A 117 -5.61 -3.04 -8.59
C ILE A 117 -4.59 -1.90 -8.52
N LEU A 118 -3.63 -1.87 -9.45
CA LEU A 118 -2.64 -0.79 -9.54
C LEU A 118 -3.32 0.55 -9.85
N GLY A 119 -4.33 0.57 -10.73
CA GLY A 119 -5.10 1.79 -11.00
C GLY A 119 -5.84 2.32 -9.76
N GLN A 120 -6.33 1.44 -8.89
CA GLN A 120 -6.90 1.85 -7.61
C GLN A 120 -5.83 2.43 -6.67
N ILE A 121 -4.66 1.80 -6.60
CA ILE A 121 -3.53 2.28 -5.80
C ILE A 121 -3.07 3.66 -6.28
N GLU A 122 -2.91 3.88 -7.59
CA GLU A 122 -2.51 5.17 -8.15
C GLU A 122 -3.49 6.28 -7.81
N ARG A 123 -4.79 6.04 -7.99
CA ARG A 123 -5.82 7.03 -7.63
C ARG A 123 -5.76 7.41 -6.15
N LEU A 124 -5.49 6.44 -5.29
CA LEU A 124 -5.39 6.66 -3.85
C LEU A 124 -4.08 7.37 -3.47
N LYS A 125 -2.97 7.12 -4.19
CA LYS A 125 -1.71 7.87 -4.01
C LYS A 125 -1.91 9.35 -4.24
N THR A 126 -2.63 9.73 -5.30
CA THR A 126 -2.95 11.14 -5.58
C THR A 126 -3.65 11.83 -4.41
N LEU A 127 -4.55 11.13 -3.70
CA LEU A 127 -5.22 11.69 -2.52
C LEU A 127 -4.26 11.91 -1.35
N VAL A 128 -3.29 11.02 -1.17
CA VAL A 128 -2.24 11.17 -0.15
C VAL A 128 -1.25 12.26 -0.52
N GLU A 129 -0.87 12.38 -1.80
CA GLU A 129 -0.01 13.45 -2.29
C GLU A 129 -0.65 14.83 -2.10
N ILE A 130 -1.95 14.97 -2.37
CA ILE A 130 -2.70 16.19 -2.05
C ILE A 130 -2.67 16.46 -0.55
N ALA A 131 -2.89 15.45 0.29
CA ALA A 131 -2.78 15.61 1.74
C ALA A 131 -1.35 15.95 2.20
N LEU A 132 -0.31 15.56 1.45
CA LEU A 132 1.09 15.88 1.75
C LEU A 132 1.52 17.28 1.31
N GLN A 133 0.79 17.93 0.38
CA GLN A 133 1.00 19.33 0.04
C GLN A 133 0.56 20.20 1.22
N ARG A 134 1.48 20.40 2.17
CA ARG A 134 1.30 21.18 3.42
C ARG A 134 0.92 22.65 3.18
N ASP A 135 1.09 23.16 1.96
CA ASP A 135 0.94 24.58 1.62
C ASP A 135 -0.45 24.98 1.07
N HIS A 136 -1.39 24.04 0.92
CA HIS A 136 -2.74 24.32 0.38
C HIS A 136 -3.83 24.62 1.43
N LEU A 137 -3.48 24.71 2.73
CA LEU A 137 -4.44 25.06 3.81
C LEU A 137 -3.87 26.07 4.80
#